data_AF-A0A0E0LJL4-F1
#
_entry.id   AF-A0A0E0LJL4-F1
#
_cell.length_a   1.000
_cell.length_b   1.000
_cell.length_c   1.000
_cell.angle_alpha   90.00
_cell.angle_beta   90.00
_cell.angle_gamma   90.00
#
_symmetry.space_group_name_H-M   'P 1'
#
loop_
_entity.id
_entity.type
_entity.pdbx_description
1 polymer ?
#
loop_
_entity_poly.entity_id
_entity_poly.type
_entity_poly.pdbx_seq_one_letter_code
_entity_poly.pdbx_strand_id
1 'polypeptide(L)'
;MGLPWYRVHTVVLNDPGRLLSVHIMHTALVSGWAGSMASYELAVFDPSDPVLDPMWRQGLACFGFGAFHVSGLYGLGILVSDPYGLTRKVQAVNPAWGTLGILAGLFHLSVRPPQRLYKGLRMGNIETVLSSSIAAVFFAAFVVAGTMWYGSATTPIELFGPTRYQWDQGYFQQEIYRRVSDGLAENLSLSEAWSKIP
;
A
#
# COMPACT_ATOMS: atom_id res chain seq x y z
N MET A 1 -13.83 -43.67 -8.19
CA MET A 1 -13.99 -42.65 -7.14
C MET A 1 -13.79 -41.28 -7.78
N GLY A 2 -14.61 -40.29 -7.44
CA GLY A 2 -14.49 -38.93 -7.98
C GLY A 2 -13.29 -38.15 -7.41
N LEU A 3 -13.09 -36.91 -7.88
CA LEU A 3 -12.08 -36.00 -7.33
C LEU A 3 -12.45 -35.60 -5.88
N PRO A 4 -11.50 -35.57 -4.93
CA PRO A 4 -11.71 -34.95 -3.62
C PRO A 4 -12.04 -33.45 -3.76
N TRP A 5 -12.82 -32.92 -2.81
CA TRP A 5 -13.32 -31.53 -2.85
C TRP A 5 -12.22 -30.46 -2.97
N TYR A 6 -11.05 -30.68 -2.36
CA TYR A 6 -9.93 -29.73 -2.40
C TYR A 6 -9.12 -29.79 -3.70
N ARG A 7 -9.46 -30.70 -4.63
CA ARG A 7 -8.81 -30.83 -5.94
C ARG A 7 -9.70 -30.41 -7.11
N VAL A 8 -10.90 -29.88 -6.86
CA VAL A 8 -11.87 -29.58 -7.94
C VAL A 8 -11.32 -28.64 -9.00
N HIS A 9 -10.39 -27.74 -8.67
CA HIS A 9 -9.78 -26.81 -9.62
C HIS A 9 -8.63 -27.42 -10.45
N THR A 10 -8.16 -28.64 -10.16
CA THR A 10 -7.13 -29.27 -11.01
C THR A 10 -7.64 -29.57 -12.42
N VAL A 11 -8.96 -29.55 -12.63
CA VAL A 11 -9.59 -29.78 -13.94
C VAL A 11 -9.21 -28.73 -15.00
N VAL A 12 -8.78 -27.53 -14.59
CA VAL A 12 -8.35 -26.47 -15.53
C VAL A 12 -6.83 -26.46 -15.78
N LEU A 13 -6.05 -27.36 -15.14
CA LEU A 13 -4.59 -27.32 -15.19
C LEU A 13 -4.02 -27.50 -16.61
N ASN A 14 -4.71 -28.29 -17.44
CA ASN A 14 -4.35 -28.55 -18.84
C ASN A 14 -5.36 -27.93 -19.85
N ASP A 15 -6.18 -26.97 -19.41
CA ASP A 15 -7.13 -26.26 -20.27
C ASP A 15 -6.85 -24.75 -20.19
N PRO A 16 -5.97 -24.21 -21.06
CA PRO A 16 -5.58 -22.81 -21.01
C PRO A 16 -6.74 -21.83 -21.20
N GLY A 17 -7.77 -22.21 -21.97
CA GLY A 17 -8.95 -21.37 -22.22
C GLY A 17 -9.79 -21.22 -20.95
N ARG A 18 -10.09 -22.33 -20.27
CA ARG A 18 -10.80 -22.30 -18.98
C ARG A 18 -9.94 -21.70 -17.87
N LEU A 19 -8.64 -21.96 -17.88
CA LEU A 19 -7.72 -21.34 -16.93
C LEU A 19 -7.74 -19.81 -17.08
N LEU A 20 -7.67 -19.27 -18.30
CA LEU A 20 -7.80 -17.84 -18.53
C LEU A 20 -9.17 -17.31 -18.07
N SER A 21 -10.26 -18.03 -18.37
CA SER A 21 -11.61 -17.64 -17.93
C SER A 21 -11.73 -17.52 -16.41
N VAL A 22 -11.17 -18.46 -15.63
CA VAL A 22 -11.20 -18.35 -14.16
C VAL A 22 -10.29 -17.23 -13.63
N HIS A 23 -9.19 -16.91 -14.30
CA HIS A 23 -8.38 -15.73 -13.96
C HIS A 23 -9.14 -14.42 -14.21
N ILE A 24 -9.88 -14.33 -15.32
CA ILE A 24 -10.76 -13.20 -15.61
C ILE A 24 -11.85 -13.09 -14.54
N MET A 25 -12.48 -14.21 -14.17
CA MET A 25 -13.48 -14.25 -13.09
C MET A 25 -12.89 -13.75 -11.77
N HIS A 26 -11.73 -14.28 -11.34
CA HIS A 26 -11.05 -13.81 -10.12
C HIS A 26 -10.75 -12.32 -10.18
N THR A 27 -10.26 -11.81 -11.31
CA THR A 27 -10.00 -10.38 -11.52
C THR A 27 -11.28 -9.55 -11.41
N ALA A 28 -12.38 -10.00 -12.01
CA ALA A 28 -13.67 -9.33 -11.93
C ALA A 28 -14.19 -9.28 -10.48
N LEU A 29 -14.02 -10.35 -9.71
CA LEU A 29 -14.40 -10.40 -8.30
C LEU A 29 -13.57 -9.42 -7.45
N VAL A 30 -12.26 -9.35 -7.66
CA VAL A 30 -11.37 -8.41 -6.96
C VAL A 30 -11.74 -6.95 -7.30
N SER A 31 -11.95 -6.65 -8.58
CA SER A 31 -12.38 -5.31 -9.01
C SER A 31 -13.77 -4.95 -8.46
N GLY A 32 -14.71 -5.90 -8.46
CA GLY A 32 -16.05 -5.72 -7.90
C GLY A 32 -16.03 -5.47 -6.39
N TRP A 33 -15.18 -6.19 -5.66
CA TRP A 33 -14.94 -5.96 -4.24
C TRP A 33 -14.37 -4.55 -3.98
N ALA A 34 -13.35 -4.13 -4.74
CA ALA A 34 -12.75 -2.81 -4.58
C ALA A 34 -13.77 -1.68 -4.81
N GLY A 35 -14.59 -1.79 -5.86
CA GLY A 35 -15.65 -0.81 -6.13
C GLY A 35 -16.75 -0.79 -5.06
N SER A 36 -17.14 -1.96 -4.56
CA SER A 36 -18.15 -2.09 -3.52
C SER A 36 -17.66 -1.54 -2.18
N MET A 37 -16.42 -1.81 -1.79
CA MET A 37 -15.82 -1.27 -0.58
C MET A 37 -15.66 0.25 -0.64
N ALA A 38 -15.17 0.81 -1.76
CA ALA A 38 -15.07 2.25 -1.94
C ALA A 38 -16.45 2.93 -1.88
N SER A 39 -17.48 2.32 -2.49
CA SER A 39 -18.85 2.84 -2.46
C SER A 39 -19.45 2.79 -1.06
N TYR A 40 -19.19 1.70 -0.33
CA TYR A 40 -19.60 1.56 1.07
C TYR A 40 -18.94 2.61 1.96
N GLU A 41 -17.62 2.75 1.86
CA GLU A 41 -16.85 3.77 2.59
C GLU A 41 -17.36 5.17 2.28
N LEU A 42 -17.66 5.49 1.01
CA LEU A 42 -18.23 6.79 0.63
C LEU A 42 -19.58 7.07 1.30
N ALA A 43 -20.42 6.04 1.43
CA ALA A 43 -21.77 6.18 1.95
C ALA A 43 -21.81 6.44 3.47
N VAL A 44 -20.75 6.07 4.19
CA VAL A 44 -20.67 6.18 5.66
C VAL A 44 -19.63 7.20 6.14
N PHE A 45 -18.77 7.70 5.25
CA PHE A 45 -17.72 8.66 5.59
C PHE A 45 -18.30 10.04 5.93
N ASP A 46 -17.92 10.56 7.10
CA ASP A 46 -18.18 11.95 7.50
C ASP A 46 -16.92 12.81 7.24
N PRO A 47 -16.92 13.71 6.24
CA PRO A 47 -15.79 14.57 5.95
C PRO A 47 -15.75 15.87 6.78
N SER A 48 -16.66 16.06 7.75
CA SER A 48 -16.87 17.35 8.41
C SER A 48 -15.72 17.82 9.31
N ASP A 49 -15.01 16.90 9.96
CA ASP A 49 -13.89 17.22 10.86
C ASP A 49 -12.64 16.38 10.55
N PRO A 50 -11.76 16.86 9.65
CA PRO A 50 -10.52 16.14 9.33
C PRO A 50 -9.46 16.21 10.44
N VAL A 51 -9.65 17.01 11.49
CA VAL A 51 -8.68 17.18 12.58
C VAL A 51 -8.95 16.16 13.69
N LEU A 52 -10.19 16.10 14.18
CA LEU A 52 -10.56 15.25 15.32
C LEU A 52 -11.30 13.98 14.91
N ASP A 53 -11.89 13.92 13.71
CA ASP A 53 -12.51 12.71 13.16
C ASP A 53 -11.97 12.33 11.76
N PRO A 54 -10.64 12.15 11.61
CA PRO A 54 -10.06 11.77 10.33
C PRO A 54 -10.45 10.34 9.91
N MET A 55 -10.21 10.03 8.64
CA MET A 55 -10.58 8.77 7.99
C MET A 55 -10.19 7.50 8.76
N TRP A 56 -9.00 7.47 9.35
CA TRP A 56 -8.51 6.31 10.12
C TRP A 56 -9.26 6.10 11.44
N ARG A 57 -9.93 7.12 12.01
CA ARG A 57 -10.84 6.96 13.16
C ARG A 57 -12.18 6.37 12.76
N GLN A 58 -12.62 6.61 11.53
CA GLN A 58 -13.88 6.14 10.98
C GLN A 58 -13.78 4.72 10.36
N GLY A 59 -12.62 4.05 10.49
CA GLY A 59 -12.43 2.69 9.99
C GLY A 59 -12.30 2.60 8.47
N LEU A 60 -11.95 3.71 7.80
CA LEU A 60 -11.74 3.73 6.35
C LEU A 60 -10.38 3.11 5.99
N ALA A 61 -10.39 2.08 5.15
CA ALA A 61 -9.19 1.40 4.71
C ALA A 61 -8.91 1.66 3.22
N CYS A 62 -9.91 1.51 2.35
CA CYS A 62 -9.75 1.58 0.90
C CYS A 62 -9.48 3.00 0.39
N PHE A 63 -10.15 4.02 0.95
CA PHE A 63 -9.89 5.40 0.57
C PHE A 63 -8.47 5.87 0.89
N GLY A 64 -7.84 5.33 1.95
CA GLY A 64 -6.43 5.61 2.25
C GLY A 64 -5.48 5.17 1.13
N PHE A 65 -5.78 4.08 0.43
CA PHE A 65 -4.98 3.61 -0.71
C PHE A 65 -5.30 4.38 -2.01
N GLY A 66 -6.54 4.85 -2.16
CA GLY A 66 -6.95 5.70 -3.28
C GLY A 66 -6.28 7.09 -3.30
N ALA A 67 -5.64 7.52 -2.21
CA ALA A 67 -4.96 8.81 -2.12
C ALA A 67 -3.56 8.86 -2.79
N PHE A 68 -3.03 7.72 -3.27
CA PHE A 68 -1.73 7.65 -3.93
C PHE A 68 -1.88 7.53 -5.45
N HIS A 69 -1.87 8.65 -6.17
CA HIS A 69 -2.06 8.64 -7.64
C HIS A 69 -0.92 9.31 -8.41
N VAL A 70 0.08 8.47 -8.72
CA VAL A 70 1.09 8.57 -9.81
C VAL A 70 1.91 9.88 -9.85
N SER A 71 3.09 9.85 -10.47
CA SER A 71 3.97 11.01 -10.61
C SER A 71 3.25 12.24 -11.17
N GLY A 72 3.54 13.42 -10.60
CA GLY A 72 2.96 14.72 -11.01
C GLY A 72 3.28 15.21 -12.43
N LEU A 73 3.96 14.39 -13.25
CA LEU A 73 4.22 14.68 -14.67
C LEU A 73 2.99 14.44 -15.55
N TYR A 74 2.25 13.35 -15.30
CA TYR A 74 1.01 12.99 -16.01
C TYR A 74 -0.08 12.44 -15.05
N GLY A 75 0.14 12.60 -13.74
CA GLY A 75 -0.76 12.24 -12.65
C GLY A 75 -0.86 13.37 -11.62
N LEU A 76 -1.60 13.17 -10.54
CA LEU A 76 -1.85 14.21 -9.54
C LEU A 76 -0.68 14.40 -8.57
N GLY A 77 0.19 13.39 -8.42
CA GLY A 77 1.26 13.36 -7.43
C GLY A 77 0.96 12.37 -6.31
N ILE A 78 1.86 12.29 -5.33
CA ILE A 78 1.66 11.47 -4.13
C ILE A 78 1.35 12.34 -2.92
N LEU A 79 0.70 11.75 -1.92
CA LEU A 79 0.55 12.41 -0.62
C LEU A 79 1.91 12.54 0.07
N VAL A 80 2.25 13.76 0.48
CA VAL A 80 3.43 14.08 1.29
C VAL A 80 2.97 14.89 2.48
N SER A 81 3.56 14.62 3.65
CA SER A 81 3.27 15.33 4.89
C SER A 81 4.54 15.78 5.59
N ASP A 82 4.40 16.69 6.55
CA ASP A 82 5.45 17.05 7.49
C ASP A 82 5.70 15.93 8.53
N PRO A 83 6.80 15.99 9.29
CA PRO A 83 7.17 14.94 10.25
C PRO A 83 6.15 14.65 11.35
N TYR A 84 5.18 15.54 11.59
CA TYR A 84 4.16 15.42 12.63
C TYR A 84 2.75 15.25 12.07
N GLY A 85 2.57 15.13 10.75
CA GLY A 85 1.27 14.81 10.15
C GLY A 85 0.24 15.93 10.27
N LEU A 86 0.66 17.19 10.25
CA LEU A 86 -0.23 18.35 10.41
C LEU A 86 -0.61 18.99 9.08
N THR A 87 0.25 18.83 8.07
CA THR A 87 0.18 19.55 6.79
C THR A 87 0.39 18.61 5.61
N ARG A 88 -0.59 17.71 5.35
CA ARG A 88 -0.59 16.97 4.09
C ARG A 88 -0.77 17.87 2.88
N LYS A 89 -0.09 17.52 1.81
CA LYS A 89 -0.31 18.03 0.46
C LYS A 89 -0.02 16.96 -0.57
N VAL A 90 -0.66 17.10 -1.73
CA VAL A 90 -0.27 16.30 -2.89
C VAL A 90 0.94 16.98 -3.53
N GLN A 91 2.00 16.21 -3.78
CA GLN A 91 3.24 16.71 -4.37
C GLN A 91 3.68 15.85 -5.55
N ALA A 92 4.14 16.51 -6.60
CA ALA A 92 4.78 15.86 -7.72
C ALA A 92 6.10 15.21 -7.27
N VAL A 93 6.25 13.92 -7.56
CA VAL A 93 7.50 13.19 -7.41
C VAL A 93 7.92 12.60 -8.74
N ASN A 94 9.24 12.57 -8.98
CA ASN A 94 9.78 11.96 -10.19
C ASN A 94 9.56 10.44 -10.15
N PRO A 95 8.98 9.85 -11.20
CA PRO A 95 8.84 8.42 -11.27
C PRO A 95 10.22 7.78 -11.43
N ALA A 96 10.51 6.77 -10.61
CA ALA A 96 11.57 5.83 -10.92
C ALA A 96 11.02 4.87 -11.98
N TRP A 97 11.19 5.21 -13.26
CA TRP A 97 10.80 4.31 -14.35
C TRP A 97 11.58 3.00 -14.26
N GLY A 98 10.88 1.88 -14.37
CA GLY A 98 11.48 0.55 -14.41
C GLY A 98 12.16 0.24 -15.73
N THR A 99 13.09 1.07 -16.22
CA THR A 99 13.84 0.84 -17.46
C THR A 99 14.47 -0.56 -17.47
N LEU A 100 14.95 -1.02 -16.31
CA LEU A 100 15.47 -2.38 -16.13
C LEU A 100 14.41 -3.45 -16.43
N GLY A 101 13.14 -3.24 -16.04
CA GLY A 101 12.05 -4.17 -16.32
C GLY A 101 11.76 -4.29 -17.81
N ILE A 102 11.82 -3.18 -18.57
CA ILE A 102 11.70 -3.19 -20.03
C ILE A 102 12.84 -3.98 -20.66
N LEU A 103 14.09 -3.70 -20.25
CA LEU A 103 15.27 -4.39 -20.77
C LEU A 103 15.24 -5.89 -20.44
N ALA A 104 14.85 -6.26 -19.22
CA ALA A 104 14.68 -7.64 -18.81
C ALA A 104 13.56 -8.35 -19.59
N GLY A 105 12.44 -7.66 -19.83
CA GLY A 105 11.35 -8.17 -20.67
C GLY A 105 11.80 -8.46 -22.11
N LEU A 106 12.52 -7.52 -22.74
CA LEU A 106 13.09 -7.69 -24.07
C LEU A 106 14.09 -8.86 -24.13
N PHE A 107 14.94 -8.98 -23.10
CA PHE A 107 15.84 -10.12 -22.96
C PHE A 107 15.07 -11.44 -22.91
N HIS A 108 14.03 -11.54 -22.08
CA HIS A 108 13.22 -12.77 -21.95
C HIS A 108 12.38 -13.11 -23.19
N LEU A 109 12.03 -12.12 -24.01
CA LEU A 109 11.41 -12.35 -25.33
C LEU A 109 12.43 -12.84 -26.37
N SER A 110 13.69 -12.38 -26.28
CA SER A 110 14.71 -12.63 -27.29
C SER A 110 15.53 -13.90 -27.02
N VAL A 111 15.60 -14.36 -25.77
CA VAL A 111 16.52 -15.42 -25.34
C VAL A 111 15.77 -16.59 -24.72
N ARG A 112 15.93 -17.79 -25.31
CA ARG A 112 15.40 -19.04 -24.74
C ARG A 112 16.19 -19.47 -23.49
N PRO A 113 15.54 -20.12 -22.52
CA PRO A 113 16.22 -20.56 -21.30
C PRO A 113 17.31 -21.61 -21.60
N PRO A 114 18.47 -21.54 -20.92
CA PRO A 114 19.48 -22.60 -20.97
C PRO A 114 18.91 -23.96 -20.55
N GLN A 115 19.34 -25.04 -21.21
CA GLN A 115 18.80 -26.38 -20.98
C GLN A 115 18.92 -26.85 -19.52
N ARG A 116 20.02 -26.49 -18.84
CA ARG A 116 20.24 -26.83 -17.43
C ARG A 116 19.17 -26.20 -16.53
N LEU A 117 18.84 -24.93 -16.76
CA LEU A 117 17.81 -24.21 -16.00
C LEU A 117 16.41 -24.72 -16.34
N TYR A 118 16.13 -24.95 -17.62
CA TYR A 118 14.83 -25.49 -18.06
C TYR A 118 14.50 -26.82 -17.36
N LYS A 119 15.47 -27.74 -17.31
CA LYS A 119 15.32 -29.03 -16.63
C LYS A 119 15.33 -28.88 -15.11
N GLY A 120 16.29 -28.13 -14.55
CA GLY A 120 16.46 -27.98 -13.10
C GLY A 120 15.25 -27.34 -12.42
N LEU A 121 14.65 -26.34 -13.06
CA LEU A 121 13.47 -25.62 -12.56
C LEU A 121 12.14 -26.17 -13.12
N ARG A 122 12.17 -27.27 -13.89
CA ARG A 122 10.97 -27.91 -14.46
C ARG A 122 10.05 -26.92 -15.21
N MET A 123 10.62 -26.05 -16.04
CA MET A 123 9.91 -24.94 -16.71
C MET A 123 8.78 -25.37 -17.66
N GLY A 124 8.64 -26.67 -17.97
CA GLY A 124 7.51 -27.22 -18.72
C GLY A 124 6.25 -27.47 -17.88
N ASN A 125 6.29 -27.31 -16.54
CA ASN A 125 5.14 -27.46 -15.66
C ASN A 125 4.69 -26.10 -15.10
N ILE A 126 3.44 -25.72 -15.30
CA ILE A 126 2.88 -24.44 -14.82
C ILE A 126 2.91 -24.31 -13.28
N GLU A 127 2.90 -25.43 -12.53
CA GLU A 127 2.99 -25.38 -11.07
C GLU A 127 4.31 -24.77 -10.58
N THR A 128 5.39 -24.83 -11.38
CA THR A 128 6.64 -24.15 -10.99
C THR A 128 6.47 -22.62 -10.99
N VAL A 129 5.66 -22.08 -11.91
CA VAL A 129 5.33 -20.66 -11.97
C VAL A 129 4.44 -20.29 -10.80
N LEU A 130 3.45 -21.14 -10.46
CA LEU A 130 2.62 -20.95 -9.27
C LEU A 130 3.48 -20.89 -8.00
N SER A 131 4.41 -21.84 -7.82
CA SER A 131 5.29 -21.89 -6.66
C SER A 131 6.17 -20.64 -6.53
N SER A 132 6.84 -20.23 -7.61
CA SER A 132 7.70 -19.03 -7.58
C SER A 132 6.90 -17.74 -7.39
N SER A 133 5.69 -17.67 -7.95
CA SER A 133 4.81 -16.51 -7.81
C SER A 133 4.28 -16.36 -6.38
N ILE A 134 3.90 -17.47 -5.72
CA ILE A 134 3.51 -17.45 -4.31
C ILE A 134 4.66 -16.93 -3.43
N ALA A 135 5.90 -17.37 -3.68
CA ALA A 135 7.06 -16.87 -2.94
C ALA A 135 7.25 -15.35 -3.12
N ALA A 136 7.10 -14.84 -4.34
CA ALA A 136 7.20 -13.40 -4.62
C ALA A 136 6.07 -12.58 -3.96
N VAL A 137 4.83 -13.08 -4.03
CA VAL A 137 3.66 -12.43 -3.40
C VAL A 137 3.79 -12.42 -1.88
N PHE A 138 4.23 -13.52 -1.28
CA PHE A 138 4.48 -13.62 0.15
C PHE A 138 5.58 -12.64 0.60
N PHE A 139 6.69 -12.56 -0.15
CA PHE A 139 7.74 -11.59 0.13
C PHE A 139 7.19 -10.15 0.10
N ALA A 140 6.43 -9.78 -0.94
CA ALA A 140 5.80 -8.47 -1.02
C ALA A 140 4.85 -8.20 0.16
N ALA A 141 4.05 -9.19 0.56
CA ALA A 141 3.14 -9.10 1.71
C ALA A 141 3.90 -8.81 3.02
N PHE A 142 5.04 -9.46 3.25
CA PHE A 142 5.89 -9.20 4.42
C PHE A 142 6.48 -7.79 4.41
N VAL A 143 6.94 -7.32 3.26
CA VAL A 143 7.50 -5.98 3.12
C VAL A 143 6.42 -4.93 3.44
N VAL A 144 5.22 -5.05 2.86
CA VAL A 144 4.15 -4.07 3.10
C VAL A 144 3.60 -4.14 4.53
N ALA A 145 3.57 -5.32 5.16
CA ALA A 145 3.22 -5.45 6.57
C ALA A 145 4.23 -4.72 7.46
N GLY A 146 5.53 -4.89 7.18
CA GLY A 146 6.59 -4.18 7.89
C GLY A 146 6.48 -2.67 7.73
N THR A 147 6.36 -2.16 6.49
CA THR A 147 6.28 -0.72 6.25
C THR A 147 5.04 -0.09 6.85
N MET A 148 3.90 -0.78 6.87
CA MET A 148 2.70 -0.32 7.56
C MET A 148 2.87 -0.28 9.08
N TRP A 149 3.51 -1.29 9.67
CA TRP A 149 3.65 -1.37 11.12
C TRP A 149 4.67 -0.38 11.69
N TYR A 150 5.80 -0.18 11.01
CA TYR A 150 6.86 0.72 11.45
C TYR A 150 6.70 2.16 10.95
N GLY A 151 5.85 2.38 9.94
CA GLY A 151 5.69 3.65 9.28
C GLY A 151 6.74 3.88 8.18
N SER A 152 6.31 4.47 7.08
CA SER A 152 7.13 4.83 5.94
C SER A 152 6.53 6.03 5.21
N ALA A 153 7.25 6.59 4.22
CA ALA A 153 6.71 7.63 3.35
C ALA A 153 5.44 7.20 2.57
N THR A 154 5.18 5.90 2.45
CA THR A 154 3.99 5.35 1.78
C THR A 154 2.86 4.99 2.74
N THR A 155 3.06 5.19 4.05
CA THR A 155 2.08 4.89 5.11
C THR A 155 1.96 6.07 6.08
N PRO A 156 1.56 7.26 5.58
CA PRO A 156 1.52 8.49 6.37
C PRO A 156 0.41 8.43 7.42
N ILE A 157 0.69 9.00 8.60
CA ILE A 157 -0.17 8.91 9.78
C ILE A 157 -1.53 9.61 9.62
N GLU A 158 -1.64 10.58 8.70
CA GLU A 158 -2.92 11.24 8.40
C GLU A 158 -3.90 10.32 7.65
N LEU A 159 -3.42 9.27 7.01
CA LEU A 159 -4.25 8.28 6.34
C LEU A 159 -4.47 7.01 7.17
N PHE A 160 -3.46 6.59 7.93
CA PHE A 160 -3.45 5.28 8.59
C PHE A 160 -3.37 5.34 10.12
N GLY A 161 -3.28 6.55 10.69
CA GLY A 161 -3.07 6.77 12.12
C GLY A 161 -1.60 6.71 12.54
N PRO A 162 -1.29 7.18 13.76
CA PRO A 162 0.06 7.14 14.31
C PRO A 162 0.51 5.70 14.61
N THR A 163 1.83 5.48 14.65
CA THR A 163 2.40 4.19 15.01
C THR A 163 2.55 4.06 16.52
N ARG A 164 2.57 2.83 17.03
CA ARG A 164 2.85 2.57 18.45
C ARG A 164 4.21 3.13 18.91
N TYR A 165 5.19 3.20 18.01
CA TYR A 165 6.53 3.64 18.36
C TYR A 165 6.58 5.14 18.66
N GLN A 166 5.72 5.93 18.01
CA GLN A 166 5.56 7.35 18.32
C GLN A 166 5.01 7.55 19.74
N TRP A 167 4.13 6.66 20.20
CA TRP A 167 3.65 6.64 21.59
C TRP A 167 4.76 6.18 22.55
N ASP A 168 5.38 5.03 22.28
CA ASP A 168 6.41 4.41 23.14
C ASP A 168 7.60 5.36 23.42
N GLN A 169 7.88 6.29 22.50
CA GLN A 169 8.99 7.24 22.58
C GLN A 169 8.55 8.67 22.98
N GLY A 170 7.26 8.92 23.17
CA GLY A 170 6.74 10.27 23.45
C GLY A 170 7.00 11.27 22.32
N TYR A 171 6.97 10.82 21.06
CA TYR A 171 7.37 11.62 19.89
C TYR A 171 6.63 12.96 19.79
N PHE A 172 5.29 12.92 19.83
CA PHE A 172 4.47 14.14 19.79
C PHE A 172 4.58 14.96 21.08
N GLN A 173 4.72 14.29 22.23
CA GLN A 173 4.88 14.94 23.53
C GLN A 173 6.14 15.82 23.56
N GLN A 174 7.26 15.30 23.05
CA GLN A 174 8.52 16.06 22.98
C GLN A 174 8.38 17.31 22.10
N GLU A 175 7.74 17.21 20.93
CA GLU A 175 7.52 18.35 20.05
C GLU A 175 6.59 19.40 20.67
N ILE A 176 5.52 18.97 21.34
CA ILE A 176 4.60 19.87 22.05
C ILE A 176 5.37 20.64 23.13
N TYR A 177 6.15 19.95 23.98
CA TYR A 177 6.95 20.62 25.01
C TYR A 177 8.00 21.56 24.43
N ARG A 178 8.61 21.21 23.29
CA ARG A 178 9.55 22.08 22.59
C ARG A 178 8.88 23.39 22.17
N ARG A 179 7.73 23.31 21.49
CA ARG A 179 6.97 24.49 21.03
C ARG A 179 6.48 25.37 22.19
N VAL A 180 5.99 24.76 23.27
CA VAL A 180 5.60 25.51 24.48
C VAL A 180 6.82 26.21 25.11
N SER A 181 7.96 25.52 25.19
CA SER A 181 9.20 26.10 25.74
C SER A 181 9.70 27.28 24.90
N ASP A 182 9.63 27.18 23.58
CA ASP A 182 9.97 28.28 22.67
C ASP A 182 9.03 29.48 22.90
N GLY A 183 7.73 29.25 23.02
CA GLY A 183 6.76 30.31 23.31
C GLY A 183 7.02 31.02 24.64
N LEU A 184 7.40 30.28 25.68
CA LEU A 184 7.80 30.86 26.96
C LEU A 184 9.09 31.69 26.84
N ALA A 185 10.06 31.25 26.03
CA ALA A 185 11.29 32.01 25.75
C ALA A 185 11.01 33.31 24.98
N GLU A 186 9.93 33.35 24.20
CA GLU A 186 9.42 34.55 23.54
C GLU A 186 8.58 35.47 24.46
N ASN A 187 8.60 35.23 25.78
CA ASN A 187 7.85 35.95 26.81
C ASN A 187 6.32 35.83 26.72
N LEU A 188 5.80 34.74 26.13
CA LEU A 188 4.38 34.41 26.27
C LEU A 188 4.10 33.92 27.69
N SER A 189 2.90 34.19 28.20
CA SER A 189 2.41 33.50 29.39
C SER A 189 2.20 32.01 29.12
N LEU A 190 2.14 31.20 30.18
CA LEU A 190 1.88 29.77 30.06
C LEU A 190 0.57 29.49 29.29
N SER A 191 -0.49 30.26 29.58
CA SER A 191 -1.78 30.08 28.91
C SER A 191 -1.71 30.40 27.41
N GLU A 192 -0.95 31.42 27.03
CA GLU A 192 -0.76 31.80 25.61
C GLU A 192 0.14 30.83 24.86
N ALA A 193 1.16 30.28 25.52
CA ALA A 193 2.03 29.28 24.92
C ALA A 193 1.26 27.98 24.60
N TRP A 194 0.41 27.52 25.53
CA TRP A 194 -0.42 26.33 25.31
C TRP A 194 -1.55 26.55 24.30
N SER A 195 -2.15 27.75 24.24
CA SER A 195 -3.22 28.03 23.27
C SER A 195 -2.75 28.10 21.82
N LYS A 196 -1.43 28.15 21.59
CA LYS A 196 -0.81 28.09 20.26
C LYS A 196 -0.52 26.67 19.75
N ILE A 197 -0.74 25.65 20.57
CA ILE A 197 -0.60 24.24 20.15
C ILE A 197 -1.87 23.83 19.38
N PRO A 198 -1.73 23.35 18.12
CA PRO A 198 -2.86 22.82 17.35
C PRO A 198 -3.50 21.59 17.98
#